data_AF-A0A5J4PCL4-F1
#
_entry.id   AF-A0A5J4PCL4-F1
#
_cell.length_a   1.000
_cell.length_b   1.000
_cell.length_c   1.000
_cell.angle_alpha   90.00
_cell.angle_beta   90.00
_cell.angle_gamma   90.00
#
_symmetry.space_group_name_H-M   'P 1'
#
loop_
_entity.id
_entity.type
_entity.pdbx_description
1 polymer ?
#
loop_
_entity_poly.entity_id
_entity_poly.type
_entity_poly.pdbx_seq_one_letter_code
_entity_poly.pdbx_strand_id
1 'polypeptide(L)'
;PIDINKVEPAENIMRRFVTGAMSYGSISKEAHEAMAIAMNKIRGRSNTGEGGEDSERFVPREDGTNLRSAIKQVASGRFGVTTEYLVNSDEIQIKIAQGAKPGEGGQLPGYKVDKIIAKTRHSIPGISLISPPPHHDIYSIEDLAQLIFDLKNVNPKASNIFAPR
;
A
#
# COMPACT_ATOMS: atom_id res chain seq x y z
N PRO A 1 15.14 -0.96 37.10
CA PRO A 1 14.04 -0.23 36.42
C PRO A 1 14.42 1.24 36.22
N ILE A 2 13.97 1.90 35.14
CA ILE A 2 14.15 3.34 34.92
C ILE A 2 12.83 4.08 35.09
N ASP A 3 12.89 5.38 35.37
CA ASP A 3 11.72 6.27 35.39
C ASP A 3 11.11 6.37 33.97
N ILE A 4 9.78 6.25 33.87
CA ILE A 4 9.03 6.36 32.62
C ILE A 4 9.27 7.71 31.92
N ASN A 5 9.56 8.77 32.67
CA ASN A 5 9.87 10.10 32.10
C ASN A 5 11.21 10.13 31.35
N LYS A 6 12.05 9.10 31.50
CA LYS A 6 13.29 8.92 30.72
C LYS A 6 13.06 8.12 29.44
N VAL A 7 11.88 7.53 29.26
CA VAL A 7 11.50 6.83 28.03
C VAL A 7 11.08 7.86 26.99
N GLU A 8 11.30 7.55 25.71
CA GLU A 8 10.87 8.43 24.63
C GLU A 8 9.34 8.67 24.66
N PRO A 9 8.87 9.90 24.35
CA PRO A 9 7.45 10.20 24.33
C PRO A 9 6.68 9.34 23.33
N ALA A 10 5.41 9.06 23.63
CA ALA A 10 4.53 8.24 22.78
C ALA A 10 4.42 8.80 21.36
N GLU A 11 4.43 10.12 21.19
CA GLU A 11 4.35 10.81 19.90
C GLU A 11 5.55 10.52 18.99
N ASN A 12 6.71 10.22 19.58
CA ASN A 12 7.89 9.81 18.83
C ASN A 12 7.86 8.30 18.53
N ILE A 13 7.36 7.49 19.47
CA ILE A 13 7.15 6.05 19.25
C ILE A 13 6.18 5.81 18.09
N MET A 14 5.03 6.51 18.08
CA MET A 14 3.96 6.32 17.10
C MET A 14 4.40 6.56 15.65
N ARG A 15 5.45 7.36 15.41
CA ARG A 15 6.02 7.54 14.06
C ARG A 15 6.59 6.26 13.45
N ARG A 16 6.97 5.31 14.31
CA ARG A 16 7.48 4.00 13.90
C ARG A 16 6.36 3.04 13.55
N PHE A 17 5.12 3.33 13.92
CA PHE A 17 3.99 2.47 13.63
C PHE A 17 3.55 2.58 12.18
N VAL A 18 3.20 1.42 11.64
CA VAL A 18 2.69 1.25 10.29
C VAL A 18 1.47 0.35 10.37
N THR A 19 0.36 0.72 9.73
CA THR A 19 -0.77 -0.21 9.62
C THR A 19 -0.40 -1.34 8.68
N GLY A 20 -0.95 -2.54 8.93
CA GLY A 20 -0.82 -3.64 7.98
C GLY A 20 -1.32 -3.26 6.57
N ALA A 21 -0.73 -3.88 5.55
CA ALA A 21 -1.12 -3.70 4.16
C ALA A 21 -2.44 -4.46 3.89
N MET A 22 -3.57 -3.75 3.90
CA MET A 22 -4.90 -4.32 3.68
C MET A 22 -5.54 -3.65 2.47
N SER A 23 -5.81 -4.42 1.42
CA SER A 23 -6.28 -3.86 0.15
C SER A 23 -7.67 -3.22 0.24
N TYR A 24 -7.86 -2.09 -0.43
CA TYR A 24 -9.20 -1.64 -0.79
C TYR A 24 -9.92 -2.73 -1.61
N GLY A 25 -11.09 -3.14 -1.14
CA GLY A 25 -11.83 -4.32 -1.62
C GLY A 25 -11.76 -5.52 -0.65
N SER A 26 -10.64 -5.73 0.04
CA SER A 26 -10.62 -6.66 1.19
C SER A 26 -11.35 -6.06 2.39
N ILE A 27 -11.14 -4.76 2.61
CA ILE A 27 -11.85 -3.91 3.58
C ILE A 27 -12.61 -2.81 2.83
N SER A 28 -13.56 -2.17 3.50
CA SER A 28 -14.37 -1.09 2.93
C SER A 28 -13.55 0.19 2.70
N LYS A 29 -14.09 1.11 1.90
CA LYS A 29 -13.47 2.44 1.66
C LYS A 29 -13.33 3.21 2.97
N GLU A 30 -14.37 3.17 3.81
CA GLU A 30 -14.43 3.87 5.10
C GLU A 30 -13.35 3.35 6.06
N ALA A 31 -13.18 2.03 6.15
CA ALA A 31 -12.14 1.43 6.98
C ALA A 31 -10.73 1.78 6.47
N HIS A 32 -10.54 1.71 5.15
CA HIS A 32 -9.26 2.02 4.52
C HIS A 32 -8.87 3.50 4.70
N GLU A 33 -9.83 4.41 4.51
CA GLU A 33 -9.62 5.85 4.71
C GLU A 33 -9.44 6.21 6.19
N ALA A 34 -10.21 5.60 7.09
CA ALA A 34 -10.09 5.85 8.53
C ALA A 34 -8.67 5.53 9.04
N MET A 35 -8.06 4.44 8.57
CA MET A 35 -6.67 4.12 8.89
C MET A 35 -5.70 5.17 8.34
N ALA A 36 -5.87 5.60 7.08
CA ALA A 36 -4.99 6.62 6.50
C ALA A 36 -5.09 7.95 7.28
N ILE A 37 -6.30 8.39 7.61
CA ILE A 37 -6.53 9.59 8.43
C ILE A 37 -5.83 9.46 9.79
N ALA A 38 -6.04 8.34 10.48
CA ALA A 38 -5.46 8.10 11.80
C ALA A 38 -3.94 8.13 11.77
N MET A 39 -3.33 7.41 10.81
CA MET A 39 -1.87 7.34 10.70
C MET A 39 -1.25 8.66 10.30
N ASN A 40 -1.87 9.39 9.36
CA ASN A 40 -1.43 10.73 8.96
C ASN A 40 -1.48 11.70 10.15
N LYS A 41 -2.53 11.62 10.99
CA LYS A 41 -2.67 12.47 12.19
C LYS A 41 -1.59 12.22 13.23
N ILE A 42 -1.22 10.96 13.46
CA ILE A 42 -0.18 10.59 14.44
C ILE A 42 1.25 10.56 13.86
N ARG A 43 1.42 10.98 12.59
CA ARG A 43 2.70 10.92 11.86
C ARG A 43 3.28 9.50 11.74
N GLY A 44 2.42 8.49 11.84
CA GLY A 44 2.75 7.13 11.43
C GLY A 44 2.51 6.96 9.92
N ARG A 45 2.48 5.71 9.43
CA ARG A 45 2.27 5.42 8.01
C ARG A 45 1.15 4.40 7.80
N SER A 46 0.24 4.66 6.87
CA SER A 46 -0.68 3.63 6.37
C SER A 46 -0.20 3.05 5.04
N ASN A 47 -0.63 1.82 4.74
CA ASN A 47 -0.26 1.09 3.53
C ASN A 47 -1.53 0.68 2.75
N THR A 48 -1.53 0.91 1.44
CA THR A 48 -2.67 0.66 0.54
C THR A 48 -3.07 -0.81 0.40
N GLY A 49 -2.15 -1.74 0.71
CA GLY A 49 -2.28 -3.10 0.21
C GLY A 49 -2.28 -3.17 -1.32
N GLU A 50 -2.69 -4.32 -1.85
CA GLU A 50 -2.60 -4.67 -3.28
C GLU A 50 -3.73 -4.08 -4.15
N GLY A 51 -4.58 -3.22 -3.59
CA GLY A 51 -5.86 -2.85 -4.20
C GLY A 51 -5.84 -1.61 -5.08
N GLY A 52 -4.70 -0.92 -5.18
CA GLY A 52 -4.62 0.45 -5.67
C GLY A 52 -5.14 1.47 -4.66
N GLU A 53 -5.16 2.74 -5.05
CA GLU A 53 -5.71 3.83 -4.26
C GLU A 53 -6.41 4.82 -5.20
N ASP A 54 -7.59 5.30 -4.80
CA ASP A 54 -8.36 6.29 -5.57
C ASP A 54 -7.59 7.63 -5.63
N SER A 55 -7.45 8.21 -6.83
CA SER A 55 -6.63 9.43 -7.02
C SER A 55 -7.23 10.66 -6.35
N GLU A 56 -8.55 10.67 -6.10
CA GLU A 56 -9.21 11.71 -5.29
C GLU A 56 -8.61 11.82 -3.88
N ARG A 57 -7.97 10.77 -3.36
CA ARG A 57 -7.34 10.76 -2.04
C ARG A 57 -5.98 11.44 -2.00
N PHE A 58 -5.39 11.77 -3.16
CA PHE A 58 -4.06 12.37 -3.25
C PHE A 58 -4.06 13.84 -2.87
N VAL A 59 -5.23 14.49 -2.96
CA VAL A 59 -5.42 15.88 -2.53
C VAL A 59 -6.09 15.87 -1.15
N PRO A 60 -5.54 16.59 -0.15
CA PRO A 60 -6.23 16.77 1.12
C PRO A 60 -7.62 17.38 0.91
N ARG A 61 -8.57 16.99 1.76
CA ARG A 61 -9.91 17.61 1.80
C ARG A 61 -9.80 19.09 2.18
N GLU A 62 -10.89 19.83 1.97
CA GLU A 62 -10.98 21.26 2.32
C GLU A 62 -10.70 21.54 3.80
N ASP A 63 -11.01 20.59 4.68
CA ASP A 63 -10.74 20.65 6.13
C ASP A 63 -9.27 20.30 6.50
N GLY A 64 -8.42 20.03 5.50
CA GLY A 64 -7.03 19.61 5.67
C GLY A 64 -6.87 18.10 5.94
N THR A 65 -7.95 17.33 5.98
CA THR A 65 -7.89 15.88 6.21
C THR A 65 -7.17 15.17 5.06
N ASN A 66 -6.07 14.50 5.36
CA ASN A 66 -5.29 13.74 4.40
C ASN A 66 -5.71 12.25 4.38
N LEU A 67 -6.25 11.80 3.25
CA LEU A 67 -6.70 10.42 3.02
C LEU A 67 -5.64 9.55 2.32
N ARG A 68 -4.56 10.14 1.81
CA ARG A 68 -3.52 9.44 1.05
C ARG A 68 -2.78 8.47 1.96
N SER A 69 -2.58 7.24 1.52
CA SER A 69 -1.68 6.33 2.21
C SER A 69 -0.22 6.68 1.94
N ALA A 70 0.59 6.79 2.98
CA ALA A 70 2.01 7.09 2.85
C ALA A 70 2.77 5.98 2.10
N ILE A 71 2.40 4.71 2.31
CA ILE A 71 3.02 3.56 1.67
C ILE A 71 2.13 3.03 0.56
N LYS A 72 2.70 2.88 -0.63
CA LYS A 72 2.05 2.28 -1.80
C LYS A 72 2.61 0.89 -2.07
N GLN A 73 1.75 -0.12 -2.18
CA GLN A 73 2.19 -1.48 -2.47
C GLN A 73 2.24 -1.75 -3.98
N VAL A 74 3.26 -2.49 -4.40
CA VAL A 74 3.40 -3.08 -5.74
C VAL A 74 3.43 -4.60 -5.54
N ALA A 75 2.35 -5.27 -5.91
CA ALA A 75 2.20 -6.72 -5.81
C ALA A 75 2.04 -7.35 -7.20
N SER A 76 2.11 -8.68 -7.29
CA SER A 76 2.14 -9.45 -8.55
C SER A 76 1.06 -9.08 -9.55
N GLY A 77 -0.18 -8.81 -9.10
CA GLY A 77 -1.29 -8.43 -9.97
C GLY A 77 -1.25 -6.99 -10.52
N ARG A 78 -0.35 -6.14 -10.00
CA ARG A 78 -0.21 -4.71 -10.38
C ARG A 78 -1.52 -3.90 -10.39
N PHE A 79 -2.53 -4.34 -9.63
CA PHE A 79 -3.83 -3.67 -9.59
C PHE A 79 -3.68 -2.22 -9.11
N GLY A 80 -4.16 -1.28 -9.94
CA GLY A 80 -4.13 0.15 -9.66
C GLY A 80 -2.72 0.76 -9.57
N VAL A 81 -1.67 0.04 -10.01
CA VAL A 81 -0.31 0.58 -10.06
C VAL A 81 -0.16 1.43 -11.31
N THR A 82 -0.21 2.74 -11.13
CA THR A 82 0.00 3.75 -12.17
C THR A 82 1.13 4.70 -11.78
N THR A 83 1.66 5.49 -12.73
CA THR A 83 2.64 6.53 -12.41
C THR A 83 2.10 7.51 -11.36
N GLU A 84 0.85 7.96 -11.51
CA GLU A 84 0.19 8.86 -10.55
C GLU A 84 0.11 8.25 -9.14
N TYR A 85 -0.22 6.96 -9.05
CA TYR A 85 -0.23 6.22 -7.79
C TYR A 85 1.16 6.16 -7.14
N LEU A 86 2.20 5.86 -7.93
CA LEU A 86 3.58 5.72 -7.45
C LEU A 86 4.21 7.05 -7.01
N VAL A 87 3.96 8.15 -7.73
CA VAL A 87 4.50 9.47 -7.33
C VAL A 87 3.80 10.05 -6.10
N ASN A 88 2.60 9.55 -5.77
CA ASN A 88 1.84 9.91 -4.56
C ASN A 88 2.16 8.99 -3.37
N SER A 89 3.41 8.56 -3.23
CA SER A 89 3.91 7.73 -2.12
C SER A 89 5.10 8.38 -1.42
N ASP A 90 5.21 8.17 -0.11
CA ASP A 90 6.45 8.45 0.63
C ASP A 90 7.36 7.22 0.68
N GLU A 91 6.77 6.02 0.57
CA GLU A 91 7.46 4.73 0.47
C GLU A 91 6.73 3.79 -0.49
N ILE A 92 7.49 2.94 -1.16
CA ILE A 92 6.96 1.91 -2.05
C ILE A 92 7.34 0.54 -1.50
N GLN A 93 6.34 -0.32 -1.31
CA GLN A 93 6.52 -1.68 -0.83
C GLN A 93 6.36 -2.68 -1.98
N ILE A 94 7.42 -3.41 -2.32
CA ILE A 94 7.34 -4.56 -3.24
C ILE A 94 6.87 -5.77 -2.42
N LYS A 95 5.69 -6.30 -2.73
CA LYS A 95 5.12 -7.42 -1.98
C LYS A 95 5.52 -8.77 -2.59
N ILE A 96 6.56 -9.38 -2.06
CA ILE A 96 6.97 -10.73 -2.49
C ILE A 96 6.00 -11.82 -2.02
N ALA A 97 5.57 -11.76 -0.75
CA ALA A 97 4.71 -12.78 -0.15
C ALA A 97 3.87 -12.20 1.01
N GLN A 98 3.01 -13.03 1.61
CA GLN A 98 2.34 -12.73 2.87
C GLN A 98 2.25 -13.97 3.77
N GLY A 99 2.32 -13.78 5.09
CA GLY A 99 2.34 -14.90 6.05
C GLY A 99 1.11 -15.81 6.01
N ALA A 100 -0.07 -15.27 5.65
CA ALA A 100 -1.30 -16.07 5.56
C ALA A 100 -1.29 -17.08 4.40
N LYS A 101 -0.55 -16.80 3.33
CA LYS A 101 -0.43 -17.66 2.13
C LYS A 101 0.84 -17.30 1.36
N PRO A 102 2.01 -17.80 1.80
CA PRO A 102 3.30 -17.33 1.28
C PRO A 102 3.58 -17.77 -0.16
N GLY A 103 3.00 -18.88 -0.63
CA GLY A 103 3.20 -19.41 -1.98
C GLY A 103 2.15 -18.99 -3.02
N GLU A 104 1.27 -18.04 -2.69
CA GLU A 104 0.13 -17.67 -3.53
C GLU A 104 -0.04 -16.15 -3.65
N GLY A 105 -0.78 -15.73 -4.68
CA GLY A 105 -1.16 -14.34 -4.88
C GLY A 105 -2.38 -13.90 -4.04
N GLY A 106 -2.62 -12.59 -4.02
CA GLY A 106 -3.84 -12.00 -3.48
C GLY A 106 -5.11 -12.56 -4.14
N GLN A 107 -6.20 -12.60 -3.40
CA GLN A 107 -7.50 -13.05 -3.90
C GLN A 107 -8.58 -12.07 -3.46
N LEU A 108 -9.42 -11.63 -4.40
CA LEU A 108 -10.62 -10.85 -4.12
C LEU A 108 -11.81 -11.50 -4.86
N PRO A 109 -12.81 -12.04 -4.13
CA PRO A 109 -13.99 -12.63 -4.75
C PRO A 109 -14.76 -11.64 -5.62
N GLY A 110 -15.26 -12.09 -6.76
CA GLY A 110 -15.91 -11.23 -7.76
C GLY A 110 -17.11 -10.44 -7.25
N TYR A 111 -17.88 -11.00 -6.31
CA TYR A 111 -19.01 -10.28 -5.71
C TYR A 111 -18.59 -9.07 -4.85
N LYS A 112 -17.30 -8.97 -4.47
CA LYS A 112 -16.72 -7.78 -3.83
C LYS A 112 -16.12 -6.81 -4.85
N VAL A 113 -16.01 -7.18 -6.11
CA VAL A 113 -15.45 -6.34 -7.18
C VAL A 113 -16.59 -5.53 -7.79
N ASP A 114 -17.00 -4.49 -7.07
CA ASP A 114 -17.98 -3.53 -7.58
C ASP A 114 -17.39 -2.62 -8.67
N LYS A 115 -18.19 -1.69 -9.19
CA LYS A 115 -17.75 -0.76 -10.24
C LYS A 115 -16.60 0.14 -9.80
N ILE A 116 -16.53 0.50 -8.53
CA ILE A 116 -15.51 1.41 -8.00
C ILE A 116 -14.20 0.65 -7.85
N ILE A 117 -14.22 -0.52 -7.22
CA ILE A 117 -13.06 -1.41 -7.10
C ILE A 117 -12.56 -1.82 -8.48
N ALA A 118 -13.46 -2.19 -9.39
CA ALA A 118 -13.10 -2.53 -10.75
C ALA A 118 -12.37 -1.37 -11.45
N LYS A 119 -12.90 -0.14 -11.33
CA LYS A 119 -12.26 1.08 -11.85
C LYS A 119 -10.87 1.30 -11.24
N THR A 120 -10.75 1.27 -9.91
CA THR A 120 -9.46 1.46 -9.20
C THR A 120 -8.42 0.42 -9.62
N ARG A 121 -8.84 -0.81 -9.88
CA ARG A 121 -7.96 -1.92 -10.26
C ARG A 121 -7.76 -2.09 -11.77
N HIS A 122 -8.41 -1.27 -12.60
CA HIS A 122 -8.46 -1.44 -14.06
C HIS A 122 -8.91 -2.86 -14.47
N SER A 123 -9.97 -3.34 -13.82
CA SER A 123 -10.52 -4.68 -13.99
C SER A 123 -12.02 -4.66 -14.34
N ILE A 124 -12.64 -5.84 -14.44
CA ILE A 124 -14.04 -5.99 -14.84
C ILE A 124 -14.91 -6.20 -13.59
N PRO A 125 -16.00 -5.42 -13.40
CA PRO A 125 -16.93 -5.62 -12.29
C PRO A 125 -17.49 -7.04 -12.23
N GLY A 126 -17.61 -7.61 -11.03
CA GLY A 126 -18.17 -8.93 -10.79
C GLY A 126 -17.21 -10.11 -11.02
N ILE A 127 -16.02 -9.86 -11.58
CA ILE A 127 -15.04 -10.92 -11.86
C ILE A 127 -14.07 -11.07 -10.69
N SER A 128 -13.89 -12.31 -10.22
CA SER A 128 -12.90 -12.62 -9.18
C SER A 128 -11.49 -12.26 -9.63
N LEU A 129 -10.74 -11.59 -8.76
CA LEU A 129 -9.35 -11.20 -9.02
C LEU A 129 -8.44 -12.11 -8.22
N ILE A 130 -7.75 -13.01 -8.92
CA ILE A 130 -6.72 -13.88 -8.37
C ILE A 130 -5.39 -13.42 -8.96
N SER A 131 -4.54 -12.83 -8.13
CA SER A 131 -3.21 -12.40 -8.57
C SER A 131 -2.33 -13.63 -8.84
N PRO A 132 -1.42 -13.59 -9.81
CA PRO A 132 -0.40 -14.62 -9.97
C PRO A 132 0.42 -14.79 -8.67
N PRO A 133 0.89 -16.01 -8.34
CA PRO A 133 1.80 -16.17 -7.21
C PRO A 133 3.11 -15.37 -7.35
N PRO A 134 3.84 -15.41 -8.49
CA PRO A 134 5.04 -14.62 -8.64
C PRO A 134 4.76 -13.22 -9.21
N HIS A 135 5.67 -12.30 -8.93
CA HIS A 135 5.86 -11.14 -9.79
C HIS A 135 6.44 -11.61 -11.13
N HIS A 136 5.75 -11.33 -12.25
CA HIS A 136 6.20 -11.79 -13.57
C HIS A 136 7.44 -11.06 -14.11
N ASP A 137 7.89 -10.04 -13.38
CA ASP A 137 9.11 -9.25 -13.59
C ASP A 137 10.14 -9.47 -12.46
N ILE A 138 9.99 -10.53 -11.65
CA ILE A 138 10.97 -10.92 -10.62
C ILE A 138 11.14 -12.45 -10.64
N TYR A 139 12.17 -12.94 -11.33
CA TYR A 139 12.54 -14.36 -11.33
C TYR A 139 13.88 -14.63 -10.65
N SER A 140 14.59 -13.58 -10.26
CA SER A 140 15.91 -13.61 -9.63
C SER A 140 16.11 -12.37 -8.75
N ILE A 141 17.24 -12.30 -8.03
CA ILE A 141 17.55 -11.13 -7.20
C ILE A 141 17.95 -9.91 -8.05
N GLU A 142 18.51 -10.14 -9.22
CA GLU A 142 18.84 -9.12 -10.21
C GLU A 142 17.57 -8.52 -10.85
N ASP A 143 16.53 -9.31 -11.09
CA ASP A 143 15.23 -8.77 -11.51
C ASP A 143 14.58 -7.92 -10.40
N LEU A 144 14.69 -8.35 -9.14
CA LEU A 144 14.25 -7.53 -8.01
C LEU A 144 15.02 -6.21 -7.96
N ALA A 145 16.34 -6.25 -8.20
CA ALA A 145 17.16 -5.05 -8.27
C ALA A 145 16.71 -4.12 -9.41
N GLN A 146 16.32 -4.67 -10.56
CA GLN A 146 15.77 -3.91 -11.68
C GLN A 146 14.44 -3.23 -11.29
N LEU A 147 13.50 -3.95 -10.66
CA LEU A 147 12.25 -3.34 -10.22
C LEU A 147 12.49 -2.23 -9.17
N ILE A 148 13.45 -2.42 -8.26
CA ILE A 148 13.85 -1.36 -7.31
C ILE A 148 14.38 -0.13 -8.07
N PHE A 149 15.21 -0.34 -9.09
CA PHE A 149 15.74 0.73 -9.93
C PHE A 149 14.60 1.49 -10.64
N ASP A 150 13.67 0.77 -11.25
CA ASP A 150 12.53 1.36 -11.97
C ASP A 150 11.65 2.20 -11.05
N LEU A 151 11.31 1.68 -9.86
CA LEU A 151 10.48 2.40 -8.90
C LEU A 151 11.17 3.66 -8.35
N LYS A 152 12.50 3.64 -8.17
CA LYS A 152 13.28 4.83 -7.79
C LYS A 152 13.30 5.89 -8.88
N ASN A 153 13.34 5.46 -10.15
CA ASN A 153 13.28 6.39 -11.27
C ASN A 153 11.90 7.03 -11.43
N VAL A 154 10.82 6.27 -11.18
CA VAL A 154 9.46 6.81 -11.21
C VAL A 154 9.22 7.80 -10.07
N ASN A 155 9.66 7.48 -8.85
CA ASN A 155 9.52 8.37 -7.69
C ASN A 155 10.85 8.52 -6.92
N PRO A 156 11.70 9.48 -7.31
CA PRO A 156 12.98 9.71 -6.64
C PRO A 156 12.82 10.32 -5.23
N LYS A 157 11.61 10.77 -4.86
CA LYS A 157 11.30 11.32 -3.54
C LYS A 157 10.86 10.27 -2.53
N ALA A 158 10.52 9.05 -2.98
CA ALA A 158 10.15 7.97 -2.09
C ALA A 158 11.36 7.63 -1.20
N SER A 159 11.21 7.90 0.10
CA SER A 159 12.27 7.77 1.10
C SER A 159 12.83 6.35 1.19
N ASN A 160 11.99 5.33 0.94
CA ASN A 160 12.37 3.93 0.93
C ASN A 160 11.60 3.14 -0.12
N ILE A 161 12.31 2.23 -0.79
CA ILE A 161 11.73 1.12 -1.55
C ILE A 161 12.16 -0.15 -0.86
N PHE A 162 11.21 -0.94 -0.37
CA PHE A 162 11.52 -2.14 0.38
C PHE A 162 10.67 -3.34 -0.05
N ALA A 163 11.30 -4.51 -0.07
CA ALA A 163 10.63 -5.79 -0.03
C ALA A 163 10.69 -6.27 1.43
N PRO A 164 9.57 -6.40 2.16
CA PRO A 164 9.60 -7.02 3.47
C PRO A 164 10.11 -8.45 3.30
N ARG A 165 11.09 -8.83 4.13
CA ARG A 165 11.59 -10.21 4.23
C ARG A 165 10.50 -11.15 4.71
#